data_AF-A0A1J5CSC3-F1
#
_entry.id   AF-A0A1J5CSC3-F1
#
_cell.length_a   1.000
_cell.length_b   1.000
_cell.length_c   1.000
_cell.angle_alpha   90.00
_cell.angle_beta   90.00
_cell.angle_gamma   90.00
#
_symmetry.space_group_name_H-M   'P 1'
#
loop_
_entity.id
_entity.type
_entity.pdbx_description
1 polymer ?
#
loop_
_entity_poly.entity_id
_entity_poly.type
_entity_poly.pdbx_seq_one_letter_code
_entity_poly.pdbx_strand_id
1 'polypeptide(L)'
;MCIPHACGGGPRAKIELEEIKRDRRKIVMLVKDNSIFQVFPKHLDNLAGAVVIYSMWEGYLDRSNLRETLKQKGIELEIVHTSGHVTERGLQRLAEAFESKCLVPIGIFQPQDYVSLFHNVHMLNDGEEFVI
;
A
#
# COMPACT_ATOMS: atom_id res chain seq x y z
N MET A 1 -9.97 -8.88 15.61
CA MET A 1 -8.91 -9.90 15.82
C MET A 1 -7.64 -9.17 16.22
N CYS A 2 -7.15 -9.37 17.44
CA CYS A 2 -5.97 -8.65 17.95
C CYS A 2 -4.69 -9.24 17.35
N ILE A 3 -3.81 -8.39 16.82
CA ILE A 3 -2.46 -8.78 16.41
C ILE A 3 -1.56 -8.68 17.65
N PRO A 4 -0.92 -9.76 18.12
CA PRO A 4 -0.01 -9.69 19.25
C PRO A 4 1.38 -9.29 18.75
N HIS A 5 1.91 -8.17 19.23
CA HIS A 5 3.34 -8.08 19.52
C HIS A 5 3.53 -7.32 20.83
N ALA A 6 4.31 -7.94 21.70
CA ALA A 6 4.42 -7.66 23.11
C ALA A 6 5.13 -6.34 23.39
N CYS A 7 4.53 -5.51 24.25
CA CYS A 7 5.21 -4.66 25.24
C CYS A 7 4.14 -4.06 26.19
N GLY A 8 4.25 -4.34 27.49
CA GLY A 8 3.55 -3.61 28.56
C GLY A 8 2.21 -4.18 29.04
N GLY A 9 2.19 -4.69 30.27
CA GLY A 9 1.01 -5.21 30.96
C GLY A 9 0.05 -4.13 31.46
N GLY A 10 -0.74 -3.54 30.57
CA GLY A 10 -2.00 -2.86 30.91
C GLY A 10 -3.20 -3.81 30.78
N PRO A 11 -4.38 -3.47 31.35
CA PRO A 11 -5.59 -4.24 31.09
C PRO A 11 -5.80 -4.27 29.58
N ARG A 12 -5.85 -5.48 28.99
CA ARG A 12 -6.21 -5.66 27.59
C ARG A 12 -7.69 -5.28 27.45
N ALA A 13 -7.96 -4.00 27.22
CA ALA A 13 -9.26 -3.54 26.77
C ALA A 13 -9.50 -4.18 25.40
N LYS A 14 -10.18 -5.33 25.41
CA LYS A 14 -10.63 -6.02 24.22
C LYS A 14 -11.95 -5.40 23.82
N ILE A 15 -12.05 -5.00 22.55
CA ILE A 15 -13.31 -4.56 21.97
C ILE A 15 -13.90 -5.75 21.21
N GLU A 16 -15.07 -6.21 21.61
CA GLU A 16 -15.80 -7.28 20.94
C GLU A 16 -16.60 -6.78 19.73
N LEU A 17 -17.05 -7.69 18.86
CA LEU A 17 -17.82 -7.35 17.67
C LEU A 17 -19.13 -6.60 18.01
N GLU A 18 -19.79 -6.98 19.10
CA GLU A 18 -21.02 -6.33 19.54
C GLU A 18 -20.78 -4.90 20.02
N GLU A 19 -19.64 -4.64 20.65
CA GLU A 19 -19.24 -3.28 21.02
C GLU A 19 -18.94 -2.43 19.79
N ILE A 20 -18.33 -3.03 18.76
CA ILE A 20 -18.13 -2.36 17.46
C ILE A 20 -19.47 -1.99 16.83
N LYS A 21 -20.45 -2.91 16.81
CA LYS A 21 -21.78 -2.66 16.25
C LYS A 21 -22.52 -1.54 17.02
N ARG A 22 -22.44 -1.54 18.35
CA ARG A 22 -23.11 -0.57 19.23
C ARG A 22 -22.48 0.82 19.18
N ASP A 23 -21.15 0.89 19.27
CA ASP A 23 -20.40 2.13 19.48
C ASP A 23 -19.61 2.58 18.22
N ARG A 24 -19.94 2.06 17.04
CA ARG A 24 -19.24 2.29 15.74
C ARG A 24 -18.82 3.74 15.45
N ARG A 25 -19.61 4.74 15.85
CA ARG A 25 -19.30 6.17 15.63
C ARG A 25 -18.16 6.71 16.51
N LYS A 26 -17.71 5.94 17.50
CA LYS A 26 -16.66 6.29 18.46
C LYS A 26 -15.40 5.44 18.26
N ILE A 27 -15.36 4.62 17.20
CA ILE A 27 -14.33 3.61 17.01
C ILE A 27 -13.53 3.94 15.76
N VAL A 28 -12.21 4.01 15.93
CA VAL A 28 -11.23 3.95 14.83
C VAL A 28 -10.57 2.59 14.89
N MET A 29 -10.48 1.92 13.74
CA MET A 29 -9.85 0.61 13.65
C MET A 29 -8.62 0.66 12.77
N LEU A 30 -7.47 0.29 13.34
CA LEU A 30 -6.27 0.02 12.57
C LEU A 30 -6.27 -1.45 12.19
N VAL A 31 -6.27 -1.73 10.89
CA VAL A 31 -6.26 -3.10 10.39
C VAL A 31 -5.10 -3.30 9.43
N LYS A 32 -4.47 -4.47 9.53
CA LYS A 32 -3.53 -4.92 8.50
C LYS A 32 -4.29 -5.57 7.37
N ASP A 33 -3.91 -5.26 6.14
CA ASP A 33 -4.42 -5.94 4.95
C ASP A 33 -3.93 -7.39 4.95
N ASN A 34 -4.76 -8.29 5.47
CA ASN A 34 -4.51 -9.72 5.52
C ASN A 34 -5.83 -10.46 5.29
N SER A 35 -5.76 -11.79 5.19
CA SER A 35 -6.94 -12.63 4.94
C SER A 35 -8.07 -12.41 5.95
N ILE A 36 -7.75 -12.03 7.19
CA ILE A 36 -8.75 -11.73 8.22
C ILE A 36 -9.49 -10.43 7.89
N PHE A 37 -8.77 -9.37 7.50
CA PHE A 37 -9.41 -8.11 7.11
C PHE A 37 -10.27 -8.27 5.87
N GLN A 38 -9.86 -9.10 4.90
CA GLN A 38 -10.67 -9.34 3.69
C GLN A 38 -12.04 -10.00 4.01
N VAL A 39 -12.13 -10.74 5.12
CA VAL A 39 -13.37 -11.39 5.59
C VAL A 39 -14.11 -10.52 6.61
N PHE A 40 -13.41 -9.70 7.38
CA PHE A 40 -13.96 -8.93 8.49
C PHE A 40 -15.15 -8.02 8.11
N PRO A 41 -15.13 -7.23 7.00
CA PRO A 41 -16.26 -6.46 6.54
C PRO A 41 -17.53 -7.29 6.33
N LYS A 42 -17.41 -8.59 6.00
CA LYS A 42 -18.55 -9.49 5.83
C LYS A 42 -19.36 -9.66 7.11
N HIS A 43 -18.72 -9.56 8.28
CA HIS A 43 -19.36 -9.70 9.60
C HIS A 43 -19.87 -8.38 10.20
N LEU A 44 -19.63 -7.27 9.51
CA LEU A 44 -20.14 -5.96 9.91
C LEU A 44 -21.41 -5.68 9.11
N ASP A 45 -22.50 -5.49 9.85
CA ASP A 45 -23.80 -5.10 9.33
C ASP A 45 -24.03 -3.61 9.62
N ASN A 46 -24.69 -2.91 8.70
CA ASN A 46 -25.06 -1.50 8.86
C ASN A 46 -23.85 -0.58 9.16
N LEU A 47 -22.92 -0.48 8.20
CA LEU A 47 -21.77 0.44 8.24
C LEU A 47 -22.06 1.77 7.52
N ALA A 48 -23.32 2.20 7.47
CA ALA A 48 -23.68 3.46 6.84
C ALA A 48 -22.90 4.62 7.49
N GLY A 49 -22.15 5.37 6.67
CA GLY A 49 -21.28 6.47 7.10
C GLY A 49 -19.89 6.05 7.60
N ALA A 50 -19.52 4.77 7.48
CA ALA A 50 -18.13 4.34 7.69
C ALA A 50 -17.28 4.65 6.45
N VAL A 51 -16.02 5.00 6.69
CA VAL A 51 -15.02 5.26 5.66
C VAL A 51 -13.82 4.33 5.91
N VAL A 52 -13.35 3.69 4.86
CA VAL A 52 -12.07 2.98 4.84
C VAL A 52 -11.03 3.91 4.24
N ILE A 53 -10.02 4.23 5.04
CA ILE A 53 -8.84 4.95 4.57
C ILE A 53 -7.79 3.91 4.17
N TYR A 54 -7.47 3.84 2.88
CA TYR A 54 -6.48 2.92 2.31
C TYR A 54 -5.19 3.67 1.99
N SER A 55 -4.18 3.48 2.82
CA SER A 55 -2.86 4.13 2.69
C SER A 55 -1.82 3.27 1.97
N MET A 56 -2.20 2.06 1.55
CA MET A 56 -1.33 1.13 0.82
C MET A 56 -1.39 1.41 -0.68
N TRP A 57 -0.43 0.84 -1.43
CA TRP A 57 -0.40 0.97 -2.88
C TRP A 57 -1.70 0.47 -3.52
N GLU A 58 -2.32 1.29 -4.38
CA GLU A 58 -3.60 0.98 -5.03
C GLU A 58 -3.56 -0.32 -5.83
N GLY A 59 -2.42 -0.69 -6.42
CA GLY A 59 -2.27 -1.94 -7.17
C GLY A 59 -2.48 -3.21 -6.32
N TYR A 60 -2.46 -3.12 -5.00
CA TYR A 60 -2.87 -4.23 -4.13
C TYR A 60 -4.39 -4.40 -4.05
N LEU A 61 -5.17 -3.33 -4.22
CA LEU A 61 -6.62 -3.42 -4.30
C LEU A 61 -7.06 -4.26 -5.50
N ASP A 62 -6.39 -4.09 -6.64
CA ASP A 62 -6.69 -4.82 -7.88
C ASP A 62 -6.43 -6.33 -7.77
N ARG A 63 -5.61 -6.74 -6.79
CA ARG A 63 -5.32 -8.15 -6.47
C ARG A 63 -6.27 -8.74 -5.43
N SER A 64 -7.26 -7.96 -4.97
CA SER A 64 -8.19 -8.33 -3.91
C SER A 64 -9.64 -8.07 -4.31
N ASN A 65 -10.60 -8.61 -3.55
CA ASN A 65 -12.02 -8.30 -3.69
C ASN A 65 -12.49 -7.18 -2.75
N LEU A 66 -11.57 -6.46 -2.10
CA LEU A 66 -11.89 -5.47 -1.07
C LEU A 66 -12.74 -4.33 -1.62
N ARG A 67 -12.32 -3.73 -2.76
CA ARG A 67 -13.02 -2.60 -3.38
C ARG A 67 -14.49 -2.94 -3.67
N GLU A 68 -14.72 -4.10 -4.25
CA GLU A 68 -16.08 -4.58 -4.56
C GLU A 68 -16.88 -4.90 -3.29
N THR A 69 -16.25 -5.51 -2.28
CA THR A 69 -16.89 -5.81 -1.00
C THR A 69 -17.35 -4.55 -0.27
N LEU A 70 -16.52 -3.50 -0.27
CA LEU A 70 -16.85 -2.21 0.34
C LEU A 70 -18.00 -1.53 -0.42
N LYS A 71 -17.94 -1.55 -1.75
CA LYS A 71 -18.99 -1.00 -2.63
C LYS A 71 -20.34 -1.67 -2.39
N GLN A 72 -20.38 -3.01 -2.33
CA GLN A 72 -21.61 -3.78 -2.05
C GLN A 72 -22.21 -3.45 -0.68
N LYS A 73 -21.38 -3.06 0.29
CA LYS A 73 -21.81 -2.67 1.64
C LYS A 73 -22.07 -1.17 1.79
N GLY A 74 -21.92 -0.38 0.72
CA GLY A 74 -22.10 1.07 0.76
C GLY A 74 -21.08 1.78 1.66
N ILE A 75 -19.87 1.22 1.78
CA ILE A 75 -18.77 1.79 2.57
C ILE A 75 -17.88 2.60 1.64
N GLU A 76 -17.59 3.84 2.04
CA GLU A 76 -16.71 4.73 1.29
C GLU A 76 -15.25 4.26 1.39
N LEU A 77 -14.51 4.34 0.28
CA LEU A 77 -13.10 3.99 0.20
C LEU A 77 -12.31 5.22 -0.23
N GLU A 78 -11.46 5.72 0.66
CA GLU A 78 -10.58 6.86 0.46
C GLU A 78 -9.14 6.38 0.30
N ILE A 79 -8.51 6.67 -0.84
CA ILE A 79 -7.13 6.26 -1.13
C ILE A 79 -6.18 7.41 -0.81
N VAL A 80 -5.29 7.20 0.15
CA VAL A 80 -4.34 8.23 0.65
C VAL A 80 -2.89 7.77 0.55
N HIS A 81 -2.57 6.96 -0.44
CA HIS A 81 -1.23 6.44 -0.65
C HIS A 81 -0.25 7.52 -1.11
N THR A 82 0.90 7.59 -0.45
CA THR A 82 2.07 8.33 -0.93
C THR A 82 3.18 7.35 -1.32
N SER A 83 3.72 7.51 -2.52
CA SER A 83 4.83 6.67 -2.99
C SER A 83 6.08 6.90 -2.12
N GLY A 84 6.73 5.79 -1.73
CA GLY A 84 8.06 5.83 -1.12
C GLY A 84 9.21 5.94 -2.13
N HIS A 85 8.91 5.90 -3.44
CA HIS A 85 9.90 5.99 -4.50
C HIS A 85 10.19 7.44 -4.87
N VAL A 86 11.41 7.67 -5.33
CA VAL A 86 11.84 8.96 -5.87
C VAL A 86 11.07 9.30 -7.14
N THR A 87 10.75 10.58 -7.33
CA THR A 87 10.09 11.07 -8.53
C THR A 87 11.05 11.08 -9.73
N GLU A 88 10.52 11.11 -10.95
CA GLU A 88 11.32 11.26 -12.18
C GLU A 88 12.32 12.42 -12.10
N ARG A 89 11.84 13.61 -11.71
CA ARG A 89 12.71 14.79 -11.48
C ARG A 89 13.79 14.53 -10.44
N GLY A 90 13.47 13.77 -9.39
CA GLY A 90 14.46 13.38 -8.39
C GLY A 90 15.53 12.46 -8.95
N LEU A 91 15.15 11.52 -9.82
CA LEU A 91 16.08 10.63 -10.52
C LEU A 91 16.97 11.38 -11.51
N GLN A 92 16.42 12.32 -12.29
CA GLN A 92 17.21 13.18 -13.20
C GLN A 92 18.27 13.97 -12.44
N ARG A 93 17.87 14.64 -11.35
CA ARG A 93 18.81 15.36 -10.49
C ARG A 93 19.87 14.45 -9.87
N LEU A 94 19.51 13.22 -9.52
CA LEU A 94 20.45 12.24 -9.00
C LEU A 94 21.46 11.83 -10.09
N ALA A 95 20.99 11.48 -11.29
CA ALA A 95 21.84 11.09 -12.40
C ALA A 95 22.82 12.21 -12.80
N GLU A 96 22.33 13.45 -12.88
CA GLU A 96 23.14 14.65 -13.15
C GLU A 96 24.22 14.86 -12.07
N ALA A 97 23.84 14.79 -10.79
CA ALA A 97 24.76 15.04 -9.68
C ALA A 97 25.88 13.98 -9.59
N PHE A 98 25.63 12.77 -10.06
CA PHE A 98 26.63 11.69 -10.09
C PHE A 98 27.46 11.68 -11.37
N GLU A 99 27.09 12.46 -12.39
CA GLU A 99 27.73 12.45 -13.72
C GLU A 99 27.98 11.02 -14.23
N SER A 100 26.96 10.16 -14.09
CA SER A 100 27.13 8.73 -14.37
C SER A 100 27.51 8.51 -15.84
N LYS A 101 28.46 7.61 -16.09
CA LYS A 101 28.81 7.20 -17.46
C LYS A 101 27.82 6.18 -18.03
N CYS A 102 27.16 5.43 -17.15
CA CYS A 102 26.18 4.42 -17.47
C CYS A 102 25.11 4.40 -16.36
N LEU A 103 23.85 4.26 -16.75
CA LEU A 103 22.71 4.09 -15.86
C LEU A 103 22.04 2.76 -16.15
N VAL A 104 21.97 1.89 -15.14
CA VAL A 104 21.23 0.61 -15.22
C VAL A 104 19.93 0.74 -14.39
N PRO A 105 18.74 0.72 -15.01
CA PRO A 105 17.48 0.78 -14.28
C PRO A 105 17.21 -0.57 -13.59
N ILE A 106 17.03 -0.58 -12.26
CA ILE A 106 16.79 -1.80 -11.45
C ILE A 106 15.51 -1.64 -10.63
N GLY A 107 14.69 -2.69 -10.53
CA GLY A 107 13.49 -2.71 -9.68
C GLY A 107 12.36 -1.82 -10.19
N ILE A 108 12.18 -1.76 -11.51
CA ILE A 108 11.27 -0.83 -12.21
C ILE A 108 10.24 -1.62 -12.99
N PHE A 109 8.99 -1.15 -12.97
CA PHE A 109 7.91 -1.80 -13.71
C PHE A 109 8.01 -1.60 -15.23
N GLN A 110 8.50 -0.44 -15.68
CA GLN A 110 8.67 -0.08 -17.10
C GLN A 110 10.08 0.49 -17.33
N PRO A 111 11.12 -0.36 -17.37
CA PRO A 111 12.50 0.11 -17.51
C PRO A 111 12.77 0.71 -18.90
N GLN A 112 11.95 0.39 -19.91
CA GLN A 112 12.07 0.94 -21.27
C GLN A 112 11.86 2.46 -21.29
N ASP A 113 11.00 2.99 -20.42
CA ASP A 113 10.72 4.43 -20.36
C ASP A 113 11.97 5.23 -19.98
N TYR A 114 12.92 4.61 -19.26
CA TYR A 114 14.16 5.27 -18.85
C TYR A 114 15.03 5.69 -20.02
N VAL A 115 14.96 4.99 -21.16
CA VAL A 115 15.69 5.36 -22.38
C VAL A 115 15.25 6.74 -22.89
N SER A 116 14.00 7.13 -22.63
CA SER A 116 13.50 8.48 -22.97
C SER A 116 13.87 9.54 -21.94
N LEU A 117 14.21 9.14 -20.71
CA LEU A 117 14.47 10.02 -19.58
C LEU A 117 15.96 10.31 -19.36
N PHE A 118 16.84 9.41 -19.80
CA PHE A 118 18.29 9.50 -19.61
C PHE A 118 19.03 9.12 -20.89
N HIS A 119 20.19 9.74 -21.09
CA HIS A 119 20.97 9.60 -22.33
C HIS A 119 21.92 8.38 -22.36
N ASN A 120 22.17 7.76 -21.21
CA ASN A 120 23.22 6.76 -21.00
C ASN A 120 22.68 5.47 -20.35
N VAL A 121 21.46 5.07 -20.72
CA VAL A 121 20.80 3.89 -20.16
C VAL A 121 21.35 2.61 -20.76
N HIS A 122 21.69 1.66 -19.89
CA HIS A 122 22.01 0.29 -20.24
C HIS A 122 20.98 -0.65 -19.62
N MET A 123 20.18 -1.26 -20.49
CA MET A 123 19.12 -2.18 -20.09
C MET A 123 19.71 -3.55 -19.81
N LEU A 124 19.42 -4.10 -18.63
CA LEU A 124 19.78 -5.46 -18.26
C LEU A 124 18.54 -6.20 -17.76
N ASN A 125 18.44 -7.47 -18.14
CA ASN A 125 17.47 -8.41 -17.61
C ASN A 125 18.02 -9.13 -16.38
N ASP A 126 17.13 -9.73 -15.60
CA ASP A 126 17.51 -10.54 -14.45
C ASP A 126 18.46 -11.67 -14.88
N GLY A 127 19.63 -11.72 -14.25
CA GLY A 127 20.69 -12.71 -14.53
C GLY A 127 21.69 -12.31 -15.60
N GLU A 128 21.55 -11.14 -16.24
CA GLU A 128 22.57 -10.61 -17.14
C GLU A 128 23.72 -9.95 -16.37
N GLU A 129 24.94 -10.13 -16.86
CA GLU A 129 26.15 -9.54 -16.27
C GLU A 129 26.46 -8.18 -16.90
N PHE A 130 26.76 -7.19 -16.06
CA PHE A 130 27.29 -5.91 -16.51
C PHE A 130 28.83 -5.95 -16.49
N VAL A 131 29.45 -5.90 -17.66
CA VAL A 131 30.91 -5.92 -17.81
C VAL A 131 31.43 -4.49 -17.97
N ILE A 132 32.42 -4.11 -17.15
CA ILE A 132 33.04 -2.77 -17.10
C ILE A 132 34.44 -2.82 -17.68
#